data_AF-A0A9P5GH30-F1
#
_entry.id   AF-A0A9P5GH30-F1
#
_cell.length_a   1.000
_cell.length_b   1.000
_cell.length_c   1.000
_cell.angle_alpha   90.00
_cell.angle_beta   90.00
_cell.angle_gamma   90.00
#
_symmetry.space_group_name_H-M   'P 1'
#
loop_
_entity.id
_entity.type
_entity.pdbx_description
1 polymer ?
#
loop_
_entity_poly.entity_id
_entity_poly.type
_entity_poly.pdbx_seq_one_letter_code
_entity_poly.pdbx_strand_id
1 'polypeptide(L)'
;MADTQLGLHRQERTDLCRHGVWGLVRHPNYLGDTLVHFSFALLNMAGPFNPVVILGPVANYLFLRFVGGDKQTEASEEERYKSQDPHKYEQLRQWKREKNSFWPDLHDLVNPWALAVAGCGFIGVVIEEGFRGAYDM
;
A
#
# COMPACT_ATOMS: atom_id res chain seq x y z
N MET A 1 -3.89 -8.72 0.60
CA MET A 1 -5.06 -7.96 1.09
C MET A 1 -5.65 -7.07 0.00
N ALA A 2 -4.89 -6.11 -0.54
CA ALA A 2 -5.37 -5.22 -1.61
C ALA A 2 -5.91 -5.98 -2.83
N ASP A 3 -5.15 -6.96 -3.35
CA ASP A 3 -5.55 -7.72 -4.54
C ASP A 3 -6.80 -8.58 -4.28
N THR A 4 -6.90 -9.17 -3.09
CA THR A 4 -8.09 -9.92 -2.65
C THR A 4 -9.32 -9.02 -2.65
N GLN A 5 -9.21 -7.81 -2.07
CA GLN A 5 -10.31 -6.85 -2.03
C GLN A 5 -10.73 -6.38 -3.43
N LEU A 6 -9.75 -6.14 -4.32
CA LEU A 6 -10.02 -5.79 -5.71
C LEU A 6 -10.70 -6.93 -6.47
N GLY A 7 -10.26 -8.16 -6.25
CA GLY A 7 -10.84 -9.37 -6.84
C GLY A 7 -12.31 -9.55 -6.45
N LEU A 8 -12.61 -9.43 -5.15
CA LEU A 8 -13.98 -9.51 -4.62
C LEU A 8 -14.85 -8.38 -5.18
N HIS A 9 -14.34 -7.14 -5.20
CA HIS A 9 -15.10 -6.00 -5.71
C HIS A 9 -15.47 -6.17 -7.20
N ARG A 10 -14.58 -6.71 -8.03
CA ARG A 10 -14.86 -6.97 -9.45
C ARG A 10 -15.92 -8.04 -9.68
N GLN A 11 -16.14 -8.94 -8.73
CA GLN A 11 -17.19 -9.96 -8.83
C GLN A 11 -18.57 -9.37 -8.52
N GLU A 12 -18.63 -8.41 -7.61
CA GLU A 12 -19.90 -7.86 -7.11
C GLU A 12 -20.31 -6.56 -7.79
N ARG A 13 -19.34 -5.77 -8.25
CA ARG A 13 -19.59 -4.42 -8.78
C ARG A 13 -18.82 -4.13 -10.05
N THR A 14 -19.38 -3.21 -10.82
CA THR A 14 -18.81 -2.74 -12.07
C THR A 14 -18.09 -1.42 -11.92
N ASP A 15 -18.11 -0.73 -10.77
CA ASP A 15 -17.44 0.55 -10.54
C ASP A 15 -15.96 0.38 -10.07
N LEU A 16 -15.28 1.50 -9.81
CA LEU A 16 -13.90 1.46 -9.31
C LEU A 16 -13.86 1.10 -7.82
N CYS A 17 -12.94 0.20 -7.45
CA CYS A 17 -12.70 -0.16 -6.05
C CYS A 17 -12.05 1.03 -5.32
N ARG A 18 -12.85 1.75 -4.53
CA ARG A 18 -12.42 2.97 -3.79
C ARG A 18 -12.68 2.87 -2.29
N HIS A 19 -12.85 1.66 -1.75
CA HIS A 19 -13.15 1.41 -0.34
C HIS A 19 -12.07 0.56 0.32
N GLY A 20 -12.14 0.40 1.63
CA GLY A 20 -11.15 -0.31 2.43
C GLY A 20 -9.73 0.20 2.22
N VAL A 21 -8.76 -0.67 1.90
CA VAL A 21 -7.37 -0.22 1.66
C VAL A 21 -7.22 0.61 0.39
N TRP A 22 -8.10 0.43 -0.60
CA TRP A 22 -8.17 1.28 -1.79
C TRP A 22 -8.78 2.66 -1.51
N GLY A 23 -9.33 2.87 -0.32
CA GLY A 23 -9.73 4.20 0.16
C GLY A 23 -8.54 5.04 0.68
N LEU A 24 -7.40 4.41 0.96
CA LEU A 24 -6.21 5.10 1.49
C LEU A 24 -5.40 5.77 0.38
N VAL A 25 -5.08 5.00 -0.64
CA VAL A 25 -4.25 5.38 -1.80
C VAL A 25 -4.76 4.62 -3.02
N ARG A 26 -4.43 5.09 -4.23
CA ARG A 26 -4.89 4.41 -5.46
C ARG A 26 -4.19 3.08 -5.72
N HIS A 27 -2.96 2.90 -5.24
CA HIS A 27 -2.19 1.65 -5.41
C HIS A 27 -1.73 1.10 -4.05
N PRO A 28 -2.66 0.60 -3.21
CA PRO A 28 -2.33 0.14 -1.86
C PRO A 28 -1.47 -1.14 -1.87
N ASN A 29 -1.52 -1.91 -2.96
CA ASN A 29 -0.62 -3.04 -3.19
C ASN A 29 0.84 -2.61 -3.37
N TYR A 30 1.11 -1.53 -4.13
CA TYR A 30 2.46 -1.00 -4.31
C TYR A 30 3.01 -0.38 -3.03
N LEU A 31 2.15 0.31 -2.28
CA LEU A 31 2.49 0.82 -0.95
C LEU A 31 2.87 -0.33 -0.01
N GLY A 32 2.05 -1.38 0.06
CA GLY A 32 2.31 -2.55 0.89
C GLY A 32 3.62 -3.23 0.53
N ASP A 33 3.89 -3.44 -0.76
CA ASP A 33 5.12 -4.06 -1.24
C ASP A 33 6.37 -3.23 -0.88
N THR A 34 6.27 -1.90 -0.99
CA THR A 34 7.34 -0.99 -0.54
C THR A 34 7.57 -1.07 0.96
N LEU A 35 6.52 -1.05 1.77
CA LEU A 35 6.64 -1.14 3.23
C LEU A 35 7.30 -2.46 3.67
N VAL A 36 6.97 -3.57 3.00
CA VAL A 36 7.61 -4.87 3.25
C VAL A 36 9.08 -4.85 2.88
N HIS A 37 9.47 -4.30 1.73
CA HIS A 37 10.89 -4.22 1.37
C HIS A 37 11.69 -3.33 2.34
N PHE A 38 11.10 -2.22 2.81
CA PHE A 38 11.71 -1.37 3.82
C PHE A 38 11.82 -2.07 5.19
N SER A 39 10.87 -2.94 5.54
CA SER A 39 10.92 -3.66 6.82
C SER A 39 12.12 -4.60 6.92
N PHE A 40 12.55 -5.21 5.80
CA PHE A 40 13.78 -6.01 5.78
C PHE A 40 15.03 -5.18 6.05
N ALA A 41 15.12 -3.98 5.49
CA ALA A 41 16.23 -3.08 5.80
C ALA A 41 16.22 -2.65 7.26
N LEU A 42 15.03 -2.34 7.82
CA LEU A 42 14.87 -1.99 9.23
C LEU A 42 15.25 -3.15 10.16
N LEU A 43 14.81 -4.37 9.85
CA LEU A 43 15.16 -5.57 10.61
C LEU A 43 16.68 -5.82 10.60
N ASN A 44 17.35 -5.53 9.50
CA ASN A 44 18.79 -5.67 9.38
C ASN A 44 19.58 -4.67 10.24
N MET A 45 18.98 -3.54 10.62
CA MET A 45 19.61 -2.55 11.51
C MET A 45 19.80 -3.07 12.94
N ALA A 46 19.08 -4.13 13.34
CA ALA A 46 19.26 -4.77 14.65
C ALA A 46 20.54 -5.63 14.75
N GLY A 47 21.26 -5.85 13.63
CA GLY A 47 22.48 -6.64 13.56
C GLY A 47 23.67 -5.88 12.95
N PRO A 48 24.71 -6.58 12.46
CA PRO A 48 25.82 -5.95 11.73
C PRO A 48 25.32 -5.41 10.39
N PHE A 49 24.90 -4.14 10.40
CA PHE A 49 24.28 -3.49 9.27
C PHE A 49 25.22 -3.35 8.08
N ASN A 50 24.81 -3.87 6.92
CA ASN A 50 25.47 -3.61 5.65
C ASN A 50 24.62 -2.66 4.81
N PRO A 51 25.11 -1.44 4.49
CA PRO A 51 24.37 -0.45 3.70
C PRO A 51 23.86 -0.96 2.33
N VAL A 52 24.48 -2.01 1.77
CA VAL A 52 24.01 -2.66 0.52
C VAL A 52 22.56 -3.14 0.64
N VAL A 53 22.08 -3.47 1.84
CA VAL A 53 20.70 -3.90 2.07
C VAL A 53 19.67 -2.84 1.69
N ILE A 54 20.04 -1.54 1.69
CA ILE A 54 19.16 -0.43 1.29
C ILE A 54 18.88 -0.45 -0.22
N LEU A 55 19.78 -1.03 -1.04
CA LEU A 55 19.60 -1.05 -2.49
C LEU A 55 18.32 -1.79 -2.91
N GLY A 56 17.92 -2.83 -2.17
CA GLY A 56 16.68 -3.56 -2.40
C GLY A 56 15.42 -2.67 -2.30
N PRO A 57 15.10 -2.10 -1.13
CA PRO A 57 13.93 -1.23 -0.99
C PRO A 57 14.00 0.03 -1.85
N VAL A 58 15.18 0.61 -2.07
CA VAL A 58 15.32 1.76 -2.98
C VAL A 58 15.01 1.35 -4.41
N ALA A 59 15.57 0.25 -4.91
CA ALA A 59 15.27 -0.24 -6.26
C ALA A 59 13.78 -0.57 -6.41
N ASN A 60 13.18 -1.22 -5.42
CA ASN A 60 11.75 -1.52 -5.41
C ASN A 60 10.90 -0.25 -5.49
N TYR A 61 11.18 0.72 -4.61
CA TYR A 61 10.46 1.99 -4.59
C TYR A 61 10.59 2.75 -5.91
N LEU A 62 11.80 2.83 -6.48
CA LEU A 62 12.02 3.50 -7.76
C LEU A 62 11.30 2.78 -8.91
N PHE A 63 11.32 1.45 -8.92
CA PHE A 63 10.64 0.66 -9.94
C PHE A 63 9.12 0.89 -9.92
N LEU A 64 8.51 0.81 -8.73
CA LEU A 64 7.07 1.01 -8.50
C LEU A 64 6.61 2.47 -8.66
N ARG A 65 7.54 3.44 -8.61
CA ARG A 65 7.21 4.87 -8.75
C ARG A 65 7.47 5.42 -10.15
N PHE A 66 8.43 4.85 -10.87
CA PHE A 66 8.95 5.47 -12.10
C PHE A 66 9.02 4.55 -13.31
N VAL A 67 9.25 3.25 -13.16
CA VAL A 67 9.56 2.36 -14.30
C VAL A 67 8.36 1.51 -14.71
N GLY A 68 7.88 0.63 -13.83
CA GLY A 68 6.71 -0.23 -14.12
C GLY A 68 5.43 0.24 -13.46
N GLY A 69 5.49 1.36 -12.74
CA GLY A 69 4.60 1.69 -11.66
C GLY A 69 3.33 2.47 -12.00
N ASP A 70 2.81 3.11 -10.94
CA ASP A 70 1.53 3.83 -10.88
C ASP A 70 1.20 4.66 -12.13
N LYS A 71 2.15 5.43 -12.66
CA LYS A 71 1.93 6.32 -13.82
C LYS A 71 1.57 5.59 -15.10
N GLN A 72 2.29 4.51 -15.44
CA GLN A 72 2.05 3.79 -16.68
C GLN A 72 0.73 3.01 -16.62
N THR A 73 0.48 2.37 -15.46
CA THR A 73 -0.80 1.71 -15.18
C THR A 73 -1.94 2.71 -15.30
N GLU A 74 -1.90 3.84 -14.59
CA GLU A 74 -2.97 4.84 -14.64
C GLU A 74 -3.18 5.46 -16.02
N ALA A 75 -2.11 5.66 -16.81
CA ALA A 75 -2.25 6.16 -18.19
C ALA A 75 -3.00 5.16 -19.08
N SER A 76 -2.64 3.87 -18.99
CA SER A 76 -3.32 2.81 -19.74
C SER A 76 -4.78 2.63 -19.31
N GLU A 77 -5.08 2.76 -18.02
CA GLU A 77 -6.43 2.70 -17.49
C GLU A 77 -7.27 3.90 -17.94
N GLU A 78 -6.67 5.09 -17.94
CA GLU A 78 -7.33 6.31 -18.36
C GLU A 78 -7.74 6.26 -19.84
N GLU A 79 -6.84 5.81 -20.73
CA GLU A 79 -7.14 5.64 -22.16
C GLU A 79 -8.25 4.61 -22.40
N ARG A 80 -8.20 3.49 -21.66
CA ARG A 80 -9.21 2.44 -21.76
C ARG A 80 -10.57 2.92 -21.25
N TYR A 81 -10.64 3.60 -20.11
CA TYR A 81 -11.92 4.07 -19.57
C TYR A 81 -12.50 5.21 -20.41
N LYS A 82 -11.66 6.11 -20.94
CA LYS A 82 -12.12 7.17 -21.83
C LYS A 82 -12.83 6.64 -23.08
N SER A 83 -12.41 5.48 -23.59
CA SER A 83 -12.99 4.86 -24.79
C SER A 83 -14.13 3.88 -24.50
N GLN A 84 -14.04 3.11 -23.41
CA GLN A 84 -14.94 1.97 -23.16
C GLN A 84 -15.97 2.22 -22.06
N ASP A 85 -15.69 3.09 -21.10
CA ASP A 85 -16.54 3.29 -19.90
C ASP A 85 -16.41 4.72 -19.36
N PRO A 86 -17.18 5.68 -19.92
CA PRO A 86 -17.13 7.09 -19.52
C PRO A 86 -17.42 7.30 -18.02
N HIS A 87 -18.24 6.44 -17.41
CA HIS A 87 -18.56 6.51 -16.00
C HIS A 87 -17.33 6.18 -15.14
N LYS A 88 -16.58 5.11 -15.46
CA LYS A 88 -15.28 4.85 -14.79
C LYS A 88 -14.26 5.96 -15.03
N TYR A 89 -14.27 6.56 -16.22
CA TYR A 89 -13.36 7.66 -16.52
C TYR A 89 -13.62 8.86 -15.60
N GLU A 90 -14.88 9.23 -15.41
CA GLU A 90 -15.25 10.29 -14.46
C GLU A 90 -14.86 9.95 -13.02
N GLN A 91 -15.13 8.71 -12.58
CA GLN A 91 -14.73 8.24 -11.25
C GLN A 91 -13.21 8.29 -11.06
N LEU A 92 -12.43 7.86 -12.06
CA LEU A 92 -10.97 7.91 -12.01
C LEU A 92 -10.48 9.36 -11.90
N ARG A 93 -11.07 10.29 -12.67
CA ARG A 93 -10.71 11.71 -12.59
C ARG A 93 -11.03 12.31 -11.23
N GLN A 94 -12.17 11.96 -10.63
CA GLN A 94 -12.53 12.41 -9.30
C GLN A 94 -11.53 11.83 -8.27
N TRP A 95 -11.27 10.53 -8.32
CA TRP A 95 -10.38 9.85 -7.40
C TRP A 95 -8.92 10.34 -7.48
N LYS A 96 -8.46 10.73 -8.68
CA LYS A 96 -7.16 11.38 -8.90
C LYS A 96 -7.01 12.73 -8.17
N ARG A 97 -8.11 13.46 -7.96
CA ARG A 97 -8.12 14.74 -7.22
C ARG A 97 -8.18 14.57 -5.72
N GLU A 98 -8.84 13.50 -5.27
CA GLU A 98 -9.13 13.28 -3.84
C GLU A 98 -8.04 12.50 -3.13
N LYS A 99 -7.32 11.62 -3.83
CA LYS A 99 -6.32 10.73 -3.23
C LYS A 99 -4.96 10.90 -3.88
N ASN A 100 -3.92 10.43 -3.20
CA ASN A 100 -2.61 10.22 -3.82
C ASN A 100 -2.56 8.85 -4.53
N SER A 101 -1.63 8.67 -5.47
CA SER A 101 -1.41 7.36 -6.06
C SER A 101 -0.77 6.37 -5.07
N PHE A 102 0.11 6.86 -4.21
CA PHE A 102 1.08 6.03 -3.50
C PHE A 102 1.13 6.28 -1.99
N TRP A 103 1.22 7.54 -1.56
CA TRP A 103 1.38 7.89 -0.14
C TRP A 103 0.06 8.43 0.43
N PRO A 104 -0.46 7.89 1.55
CA PRO A 104 -1.71 8.35 2.11
C PRO A 104 -1.58 9.79 2.60
N ASP A 105 -2.66 10.55 2.52
CA ASP A 105 -2.72 11.85 3.16
C ASP A 105 -2.83 11.69 4.68
N LEU A 106 -2.40 12.70 5.44
CA LEU A 106 -2.43 12.65 6.91
C LEU A 106 -3.83 12.39 7.48
N HIS A 107 -4.87 12.88 6.80
CA HIS A 107 -6.26 12.66 7.20
C HIS A 107 -6.73 11.21 6.98
N ASP A 108 -6.10 10.49 6.05
CA ASP A 108 -6.41 9.09 5.74
C ASP A 108 -5.78 8.11 6.72
N LEU A 109 -4.85 8.56 7.56
CA LEU A 109 -4.26 7.73 8.60
C LEU A 109 -5.27 7.33 9.69
N VAL A 110 -6.41 8.03 9.79
CA VAL A 110 -7.52 7.70 10.70
C VAL A 110 -8.46 6.64 10.09
N ASN A 111 -8.18 6.15 8.88
CA ASN A 111 -8.98 5.10 8.25
C ASN A 111 -8.96 3.80 9.09
N PRO A 112 -10.11 3.12 9.27
CA PRO A 112 -10.20 1.91 10.07
C PRO A 112 -9.21 0.81 9.69
N TRP A 113 -8.87 0.67 8.40
CA TRP A 113 -7.89 -0.31 7.94
C TRP A 113 -6.46 0.08 8.31
N ALA A 114 -6.11 1.37 8.21
CA ALA A 114 -4.81 1.86 8.67
C ALA A 114 -4.65 1.62 10.18
N LEU A 115 -5.70 1.91 10.95
CA LEU A 115 -5.73 1.65 12.39
C LEU A 115 -5.67 0.16 12.72
N ALA A 116 -6.37 -0.70 11.96
CA ALA A 116 -6.31 -2.14 12.15
C ALA A 116 -4.89 -2.69 11.93
N VAL A 117 -4.21 -2.25 10.86
CA VAL A 117 -2.82 -2.64 10.57
C VAL A 117 -1.87 -2.16 11.67
N ALA A 118 -1.99 -0.89 12.09
CA ALA A 118 -1.18 -0.34 13.18
C ALA A 118 -1.43 -1.08 14.51
N GLY A 119 -2.70 -1.39 14.81
CA GLY A 119 -3.11 -2.14 16.00
C GLY A 119 -2.54 -3.56 16.01
N CYS A 120 -2.58 -4.27 14.88
CA CYS A 120 -1.95 -5.58 14.74
C CYS A 120 -0.44 -5.52 15.01
N GLY A 121 0.25 -4.51 14.46
CA GLY A 121 1.67 -4.29 14.72
C GLY A 121 1.98 -4.05 16.19
N PHE A 122 1.21 -3.17 16.84
CA PHE A 122 1.35 -2.87 18.26
C PHE A 122 1.12 -4.10 19.15
N ILE A 123 0.07 -4.89 18.88
CA ILE A 123 -0.20 -6.14 19.59
C ILE A 123 0.97 -7.11 19.45
N GLY A 124 1.55 -7.23 18.24
CA GLY A 124 2.73 -8.06 18.01
C GLY A 124 3.92 -7.68 18.89
N VAL A 125 4.22 -6.38 18.98
CA VAL A 125 5.31 -5.85 19.83
C VAL A 125 5.04 -6.13 21.32
N VAL A 126 3.82 -5.90 21.79
CA VAL A 126 3.45 -6.17 23.19
C VAL A 126 3.61 -7.65 23.53
N ILE A 127 3.22 -8.54 22.63
CA ILE A 127 3.39 -9.99 22.81
C ILE A 127 4.88 -10.35 22.84
N GLU A 128 5.68 -9.83 21.90
CA GLU A 128 7.12 -10.09 21.84
C GLU A 128 7.84 -9.66 23.12
N GLU A 129 7.60 -8.44 23.59
CA GLU A 129 8.21 -7.92 24.82
C GLU A 129 7.72 -8.68 26.07
N GLY A 130 6.46 -9.12 26.08
CA GLY A 130 5.94 -9.98 27.14
C GLY A 130 6.65 -11.33 27.22
N PHE A 131 6.90 -11.97 26.07
CA PHE A 131 7.67 -13.22 26.02
C PHE A 131 9.13 -13.01 26.40
N ARG A 132 9.77 -11.93 25.95
CA ARG A 132 11.15 -11.60 26.30
C ARG A 132 11.32 -11.42 27.80
N GLY A 133 10.44 -10.62 28.43
CA GLY A 133 10.45 -10.42 29.87
C GLY A 133 10.17 -11.69 30.70
N ALA A 134 9.43 -12.65 30.15
CA ALA A 134 9.18 -13.95 30.80
C ALA A 134 10.34 -14.94 30.66
N TYR A 135 11.16 -14.82 29.61
CA TYR A 135 12.33 -15.66 29.36
C TYR A 135 13.60 -15.16 30.07
N ASP A 136 13.67 -13.86 30.34
CA ASP A 136 14.78 -13.21 31.07
C ASP A 136 14.60 -13.25 32.61
N MET A 137 13.55 -13.90 33.13
CA MET A 137 13.31 -14.21 34.55
C MET A 137 13.67 -15.66 34.88
#